data_AF-A0A6S7IK99-F1
#
_entry.id   AF-A0A6S7IK99-F1
#
_cell.length_a   1.000
_cell.length_b   1.000
_cell.length_c   1.000
_cell.angle_alpha   90.00
_cell.angle_beta   90.00
_cell.angle_gamma   90.00
#
_symmetry.space_group_name_H-M   'P 1'
#
loop_
_entity.id
_entity.type
_entity.pdbx_description
1 polymer ?
#
loop_
_entity_poly.entity_id
_entity_poly.type
_entity_poly.pdbx_seq_one_letter_code
_entity_poly.pdbx_strand_id
1 'polypeptide(L)'
;MSETNASTALETKLVQLQLTTKRTDGILAKAQEEPIAQRQGTLRTVIDEVDKLRLTVEAEKLGRKEDTTEWNEEIDIKISEADSHVRLTKEWLAENKRKLEEMEKEEKIKFESLKYDTRWYLTVVFNEFKEQLTRSPEGWYETALPWKPNHPYLPNNECGNPKRLGSLTRRLQRENLMEKYDGIIQEQLAERVIERVPPPVVTGSDPVPPPW
;
A
#
# COMPACT_ATOMS: atom_id res chain seq x y z
N MET A 1 7.63 36.33 56.03
CA MET A 1 7.82 34.87 56.20
C MET A 1 8.46 34.39 54.91
N SER A 2 9.65 33.81 54.98
CA SER A 2 10.39 33.35 53.80
C SER A 2 9.72 32.12 53.19
N GLU A 3 9.43 32.18 51.88
CA GLU A 3 9.04 31.01 51.09
C GLU A 3 10.09 29.90 51.23
N THR A 4 9.64 28.67 51.46
CA THR A 4 10.53 27.50 51.59
C THR A 4 10.98 27.05 50.20
N ASN A 5 12.18 26.45 50.10
CA ASN A 5 12.71 25.89 48.84
C ASN A 5 11.76 24.85 48.21
N ALA A 6 10.95 24.15 49.01
CA ALA A 6 9.95 23.21 48.52
C ALA A 6 8.78 23.90 47.81
N SER A 7 8.36 25.08 48.28
CA SER A 7 7.27 25.87 47.68
C SER A 7 7.66 26.41 46.30
N THR A 8 8.86 27.00 46.19
CA THR A 8 9.38 27.52 44.90
C THR A 8 9.64 26.40 43.89
N ALA A 9 10.07 25.23 44.35
CA ALA A 9 10.22 24.04 43.51
C ALA A 9 8.86 23.54 42.95
N LEU A 10 7.81 23.54 43.78
CA LEU A 10 6.46 23.13 43.36
C LEU A 10 5.89 24.08 42.29
N GLU A 11 6.01 25.40 42.49
CA GLU A 11 5.56 26.39 41.49
C GLU A 11 6.26 26.21 40.14
N THR A 12 7.57 25.98 40.16
CA THR A 12 8.36 25.71 38.96
C THR A 12 7.82 24.47 38.23
N LYS A 13 7.45 23.41 38.97
CA LYS A 13 6.89 22.18 38.40
C LYS A 13 5.47 22.33 37.89
N LEU A 14 4.63 23.16 38.53
CA LEU A 14 3.29 23.49 38.02
C LEU A 14 3.35 24.27 36.69
N VAL A 15 4.29 25.21 36.56
CA VAL A 15 4.54 25.91 35.28
C VAL A 15 5.04 24.93 34.22
N GLN A 16 5.95 24.03 34.58
CA GLN A 16 6.43 22.97 33.69
C GLN A 16 5.28 22.08 33.22
N LEU A 17 4.38 21.67 34.12
CA LEU A 17 3.20 20.86 33.81
C LEU A 17 2.32 21.59 32.78
N GLN A 18 1.89 22.82 33.07
CA GLN A 18 1.04 23.62 32.16
C GLN A 18 1.65 23.81 30.77
N LEU A 19 2.96 24.13 30.70
CA LEU A 19 3.66 24.29 29.43
C LEU A 19 3.71 22.98 28.64
N THR A 20 3.91 21.85 29.34
CA THR A 20 3.91 20.54 28.71
C THR A 20 2.53 20.16 28.18
N THR A 21 1.45 20.44 28.91
CA THR A 21 0.06 20.20 28.51
C THR A 21 -0.34 20.97 27.25
N LYS A 22 -0.14 22.30 27.23
CA LYS A 22 -0.47 23.15 26.07
C LYS A 22 0.23 22.73 24.77
N ARG A 23 1.49 22.30 24.90
CA ARG A 23 2.27 21.83 23.76
C ARG A 23 1.77 20.46 23.26
N THR A 24 1.18 19.63 24.11
CA THR A 24 0.59 18.34 23.72
C THR A 24 -0.62 18.55 22.81
N ASP A 25 -1.46 19.55 23.08
CA ASP A 25 -2.60 19.90 22.21
C ASP A 25 -2.14 20.31 20.81
N GLY A 26 -1.06 21.09 20.73
CA GLY A 26 -0.46 21.50 19.46
C GLY A 26 0.16 20.36 18.65
N ILE A 27 0.54 19.25 19.29
CA ILE A 27 1.09 18.05 18.63
C ILE A 27 -0.03 17.10 18.21
N LEU A 28 -1.08 16.93 19.04
CA LEU A 28 -2.29 16.18 18.69
C LEU A 28 -2.96 16.74 17.42
N ALA A 29 -3.01 18.08 17.30
CA ALA A 29 -3.50 18.74 16.08
C ALA A 29 -2.65 18.46 14.83
N LYS A 30 -1.38 18.05 15.01
CA LYS A 30 -0.41 17.77 13.94
C LYS A 30 -0.17 16.28 13.68
N ALA A 31 -0.86 15.39 14.40
CA ALA A 31 -0.85 13.94 14.20
C ALA A 31 0.55 13.27 14.12
N GLN A 32 1.51 13.67 14.96
CA GLN A 32 2.84 13.05 15.02
C GLN A 32 2.93 11.99 16.13
N GLU A 33 3.00 10.70 15.79
CA GLU A 33 2.92 9.58 16.75
C GLU A 33 4.13 9.44 17.70
N GLU A 34 5.35 9.41 17.16
CA GLU A 34 6.60 9.24 17.94
C GLU A 34 6.77 10.33 19.03
N PRO A 35 6.55 11.63 18.74
CA PRO A 35 6.56 12.67 19.75
C PRO A 35 5.47 12.50 20.83
N ILE A 36 4.34 11.85 20.57
CA ILE A 36 3.24 11.71 21.54
C ILE A 36 3.57 10.62 22.57
N ALA A 37 4.16 9.50 22.15
CA ALA A 37 4.54 8.41 23.03
C ALA A 37 5.64 8.81 24.03
N GLN A 38 6.72 9.44 23.55
CA GLN A 38 7.81 9.93 24.42
C GLN A 38 7.29 11.00 25.41
N ARG A 39 6.32 11.80 24.98
CA ARG A 39 5.74 12.89 25.77
C ARG A 39 4.82 12.44 26.89
N GLN A 40 4.07 11.34 26.70
CA GLN A 40 3.27 10.74 27.76
C GLN A 40 4.14 10.34 28.96
N GLY A 41 5.33 9.80 28.71
CA GLY A 41 6.31 9.49 29.75
C GLY A 41 6.71 10.75 30.53
N THR A 42 7.07 11.83 29.81
CA THR A 42 7.44 13.10 30.44
C THR A 42 6.30 13.73 31.24
N LEU A 43 5.06 13.72 30.73
CA LEU A 43 3.91 14.28 31.46
C LEU A 43 3.65 13.51 32.76
N ARG A 44 3.72 12.16 32.71
CA ARG A 44 3.55 11.31 33.88
C ARG A 44 4.63 11.56 34.94
N THR A 45 5.89 11.68 34.52
CA THR A 45 6.98 12.03 35.45
C THR A 45 6.78 13.39 36.10
N VAL A 46 6.32 14.41 35.35
CA VAL A 46 6.05 15.73 35.93
C VAL A 46 4.86 15.70 36.89
N ILE A 47 3.80 14.93 36.59
CA ILE A 47 2.67 14.71 37.50
C ILE A 47 3.16 14.05 38.81
N ASP A 48 3.93 12.97 38.72
CA ASP A 48 4.46 12.26 39.89
C ASP A 48 5.38 13.15 40.76
N GLU A 49 6.15 14.06 40.13
CA GLU A 49 6.98 15.04 40.82
C GLU A 49 6.15 16.14 41.50
N VAL A 50 5.08 16.62 40.85
CA VAL A 50 4.13 17.59 41.43
C VAL A 50 3.43 16.99 42.65
N ASP A 51 2.98 15.73 42.58
CA ASP A 51 2.33 15.06 43.71
C ASP A 51 3.27 14.85 44.90
N LYS A 52 4.52 14.45 44.64
CA LYS A 52 5.54 14.33 45.70
C LYS A 52 5.81 15.67 46.37
N LEU A 53 5.96 16.73 45.58
CA LEU A 53 6.20 18.08 46.12
C LEU A 53 4.98 18.64 46.85
N ARG A 54 3.77 18.36 46.37
CA ARG A 54 2.52 18.69 47.06
C ARG A 54 2.48 18.10 48.47
N LEU A 55 2.71 16.79 48.60
CA LEU A 55 2.73 16.10 49.90
C LEU A 55 3.77 16.70 50.86
N THR A 56 4.94 17.10 50.35
CA THR A 56 5.97 17.75 51.18
C THR A 56 5.57 19.14 51.66
N VAL A 57 4.99 19.97 50.77
CA VAL A 57 4.55 21.33 51.11
C VAL A 57 3.33 21.29 52.04
N GLU A 58 2.43 20.34 51.85
CA GLU A 58 1.28 20.10 52.72
C GLU A 58 1.72 19.78 54.16
N ALA A 59 2.70 18.88 54.34
CA ALA A 59 3.25 18.57 55.64
C ALA A 59 3.88 19.79 56.33
N GLU A 60 4.57 20.67 55.58
CA GLU A 60 5.13 21.92 56.09
C GLU A 60 4.05 22.95 56.48
N LYS A 61 2.92 23.00 55.76
CA LYS A 61 1.79 23.91 56.04
C LYS A 61 0.95 23.44 57.23
N LEU A 62 0.71 22.13 57.34
CA LEU A 62 0.04 21.53 58.50
C LEU A 62 0.86 21.71 59.79
N GLY A 63 2.19 21.61 59.71
CA GLY A 63 3.09 21.94 60.83
C GLY A 63 2.99 23.39 61.30
N ARG A 64 2.58 24.30 60.41
CA ARG A 64 2.31 25.73 60.68
C ARG A 64 0.86 26.01 61.09
N LYS A 65 -0.01 25.00 61.11
CA LYS A 65 -1.48 25.13 61.32
C LYS A 65 -2.17 26.03 60.29
N GLU A 66 -1.64 26.11 59.08
CA GLU A 66 -2.30 26.79 57.95
C GLU A 66 -3.41 25.91 57.37
N ASP A 67 -4.46 26.54 56.86
CA ASP A 67 -5.49 25.86 56.09
C ASP A 67 -4.96 25.49 54.70
N THR A 68 -5.08 24.21 54.33
CA THR A 68 -4.57 23.65 53.08
C THR A 68 -5.66 23.27 52.09
N THR A 69 -6.94 23.40 52.47
CA THR A 69 -8.09 22.90 51.69
C THR A 69 -8.16 23.50 50.28
N GLU A 70 -8.26 24.82 50.17
CA GLU A 70 -8.40 25.53 48.89
C GLU A 70 -7.17 25.35 47.98
N TRP A 71 -5.97 25.27 48.58
CA TRP A 71 -4.71 25.03 47.87
C TRP A 71 -4.58 23.59 47.34
N ASN A 72 -5.02 22.60 48.11
CA ASN A 72 -5.06 21.21 47.68
C ASN A 72 -6.04 21.02 46.51
N GLU A 73 -7.21 21.64 46.58
CA GLU A 73 -8.20 21.61 45.49
C GLU A 73 -7.64 22.18 44.19
N GLU A 74 -6.90 23.30 44.24
CA GLU A 74 -6.29 23.88 43.04
C GLU A 74 -5.23 22.96 42.39
N ILE A 75 -4.45 22.24 43.20
CA ILE A 75 -3.43 21.31 42.70
C ILE A 75 -4.09 20.04 42.15
N ASP A 76 -5.11 19.52 42.83
CA ASP A 76 -5.89 18.37 42.36
C ASP A 76 -6.59 18.66 41.03
N ILE A 77 -7.11 19.88 40.82
CA ILE A 77 -7.66 20.31 39.54
C ILE A 77 -6.59 20.24 38.43
N LYS A 78 -5.39 20.78 38.67
CA LYS A 78 -4.30 20.79 37.68
C LYS A 78 -3.78 19.39 37.35
N ILE A 79 -3.73 18.49 38.33
CA ILE A 79 -3.37 17.09 38.11
C ILE A 79 -4.46 16.37 37.31
N SER A 80 -5.72 16.56 37.68
CA SER A 80 -6.88 15.99 36.98
C SER A 80 -6.95 16.43 35.50
N GLU A 81 -6.67 17.71 35.23
CA GLU A 81 -6.52 18.23 33.88
C GLU A 81 -5.41 17.49 33.13
N ALA A 82 -4.21 17.41 33.70
CA ALA A 82 -3.07 16.75 33.06
C ALA A 82 -3.33 15.25 32.80
N ASP A 83 -3.98 14.55 33.73
CA ASP A 83 -4.39 13.14 33.55
C ASP A 83 -5.46 12.98 32.46
N SER A 84 -6.38 13.94 32.32
CA SER A 84 -7.33 13.97 31.20
C SER A 84 -6.62 14.04 29.85
N HIS A 85 -5.57 14.87 29.73
CA HIS A 85 -4.75 14.93 28.51
C HIS A 85 -3.96 13.64 28.26
N VAL A 86 -3.45 12.98 29.32
CA VAL A 86 -2.82 11.65 29.18
C VAL A 86 -3.84 10.63 28.67
N ARG A 87 -5.10 10.67 29.14
CA ARG A 87 -6.17 9.78 28.65
C ARG A 87 -6.48 10.06 27.17
N LEU A 88 -6.72 11.32 26.81
CA LEU A 88 -7.05 11.71 25.43
C LEU A 88 -5.94 11.32 24.44
N THR A 89 -4.67 11.47 24.82
CA THR A 89 -3.55 11.04 23.98
C THR A 89 -3.47 9.52 23.80
N LYS A 90 -3.80 8.73 24.83
CA LYS A 90 -3.87 7.25 24.71
C LYS A 90 -5.00 6.82 23.78
N GLU A 91 -6.16 7.43 23.93
CA GLU A 91 -7.33 7.16 23.07
C GLU A 91 -7.02 7.51 21.62
N TRP A 92 -6.37 8.66 21.39
CA TRP A 92 -5.95 9.07 20.05
C TRP A 92 -4.98 8.09 19.40
N LEU A 93 -3.95 7.63 20.12
CA LEU A 93 -2.99 6.63 19.61
C LEU A 93 -3.69 5.30 19.27
N ALA A 94 -4.61 4.85 20.13
CA ALA A 94 -5.36 3.63 19.90
C ALA A 94 -6.25 3.75 18.65
N GLU A 95 -6.94 4.89 18.50
CA GLU A 95 -7.78 5.16 17.34
C GLU A 95 -6.96 5.26 16.04
N ASN A 96 -5.79 5.92 16.09
CA ASN A 96 -4.94 6.05 14.91
C ASN A 96 -4.40 4.68 14.45
N LYS A 97 -3.97 3.85 15.40
CA LYS A 97 -3.60 2.46 15.12
C LYS A 97 -4.75 1.69 14.47
N ARG A 98 -5.97 1.83 15.01
CA ARG A 98 -7.16 1.16 14.48
C ARG A 98 -7.48 1.59 13.05
N LYS A 99 -7.36 2.89 12.76
CA LYS A 99 -7.53 3.45 11.41
C LYS A 99 -6.48 2.94 10.44
N LEU A 100 -5.23 2.83 10.86
CA LEU A 100 -4.17 2.28 10.02
C LEU A 100 -4.48 0.82 9.64
N GLU A 101 -4.87 0.01 10.62
CA GLU A 101 -5.28 -1.39 10.38
C GLU A 101 -6.53 -1.49 9.48
N GLU A 102 -7.47 -0.55 9.58
CA GLU A 102 -8.66 -0.49 8.73
C GLU A 102 -8.30 -0.12 7.29
N MET A 103 -7.45 0.89 7.10
CA MET A 103 -6.93 1.26 5.77
C MET A 103 -6.18 0.09 5.12
N GLU A 104 -5.31 -0.60 5.86
CA GLU A 104 -4.60 -1.78 5.34
C GLU A 104 -5.56 -2.90 4.92
N LYS A 105 -6.61 -3.15 5.72
CA LYS A 105 -7.65 -4.13 5.37
C LYS A 105 -8.42 -3.70 4.13
N GLU A 106 -8.81 -2.44 4.02
CA GLU A 106 -9.49 -1.91 2.85
C GLU A 106 -8.63 -2.00 1.59
N GLU A 107 -7.35 -1.64 1.69
CA GLU A 107 -6.39 -1.76 0.58
C GLU A 107 -6.23 -3.21 0.15
N LYS A 108 -6.13 -4.13 1.11
CA LYS A 108 -6.07 -5.56 0.83
C LYS A 108 -7.33 -6.06 0.12
N ILE A 109 -8.51 -5.66 0.60
CA ILE A 109 -9.80 -6.02 -0.03
C ILE A 109 -9.86 -5.45 -1.45
N LYS A 110 -9.48 -4.19 -1.65
CA LYS A 110 -9.42 -3.56 -2.99
C LYS A 110 -8.50 -4.33 -3.93
N PHE A 111 -7.32 -4.71 -3.45
CA PHE A 111 -6.36 -5.50 -4.22
C PHE A 111 -6.90 -6.89 -4.58
N GLU A 112 -7.51 -7.59 -3.62
CA GLU A 112 -8.12 -8.89 -3.86
C GLU A 112 -9.28 -8.82 -4.86
N SER A 113 -10.14 -7.80 -4.75
CA SER A 113 -11.21 -7.53 -5.71
C SER A 113 -10.65 -7.31 -7.12
N LEU A 114 -9.65 -6.45 -7.26
CA LEU A 114 -9.03 -6.16 -8.57
C LEU A 114 -8.44 -7.42 -9.21
N LYS A 115 -7.82 -8.28 -8.40
CA LYS A 115 -7.28 -9.56 -8.86
C LYS A 115 -8.40 -10.49 -9.35
N TYR A 116 -9.51 -10.55 -8.63
CA TYR A 116 -10.67 -11.34 -9.04
C TYR A 116 -11.26 -10.83 -10.35
N ASP A 117 -11.49 -9.52 -10.47
CA ASP A 117 -12.04 -8.90 -11.68
C ASP A 117 -11.14 -9.14 -12.90
N THR A 118 -9.83 -8.98 -12.73
CA THR A 118 -8.84 -9.24 -13.79
C THR A 118 -8.88 -10.71 -14.22
N ARG A 119 -8.88 -11.64 -13.26
CA ARG A 119 -8.93 -13.07 -13.54
C ARG A 119 -10.24 -13.46 -14.22
N TRP A 120 -11.35 -12.88 -13.77
CA TRP A 120 -12.67 -13.12 -14.34
C TRP A 120 -12.74 -12.63 -15.78
N TYR A 121 -12.28 -11.39 -16.04
CA TYR A 121 -12.24 -10.83 -17.38
C TYR A 121 -11.41 -11.69 -18.34
N LEU A 122 -10.20 -12.09 -17.93
CA LEU A 122 -9.35 -12.99 -18.71
C LEU A 122 -10.05 -14.32 -19.00
N THR A 123 -10.77 -14.87 -18.02
CA THR A 123 -11.51 -16.13 -18.18
C THR A 123 -12.64 -15.98 -19.20
N VAL A 124 -13.39 -14.88 -19.15
CA VAL A 124 -14.48 -14.60 -20.08
C VAL A 124 -13.94 -14.44 -21.50
N VAL A 125 -12.93 -13.60 -21.71
CA VAL A 125 -12.32 -13.37 -23.02
C VAL A 125 -11.73 -14.67 -23.60
N PHE A 126 -11.09 -15.48 -22.75
CA PHE A 126 -10.54 -16.76 -23.19
C PHE A 126 -11.61 -17.78 -23.60
N ASN A 127 -12.73 -17.82 -22.88
CA ASN A 127 -13.84 -18.69 -23.23
C ASN A 127 -14.51 -18.24 -24.53
N GLU A 128 -14.74 -16.93 -24.69
CA GLU A 128 -15.28 -16.38 -25.94
C GLU A 128 -14.38 -16.69 -27.15
N PHE A 129 -13.06 -16.52 -26.99
CA PHE A 129 -12.08 -16.90 -28.01
C PHE A 129 -12.21 -18.39 -28.41
N LYS A 130 -12.35 -19.28 -27.43
CA LYS A 130 -12.51 -20.72 -27.67
C LYS A 130 -13.81 -21.06 -28.40
N GLU A 131 -14.91 -20.40 -28.03
CA GLU A 131 -16.22 -20.61 -28.67
C GLU A 131 -16.23 -20.11 -30.13
N GLN A 132 -15.50 -19.03 -30.42
CA GLN A 132 -15.39 -18.46 -31.76
C GLN A 132 -14.33 -19.16 -32.63
N LEU A 133 -13.53 -20.06 -32.06
CA LEU A 133 -12.49 -20.78 -32.78
C LEU A 133 -13.11 -21.87 -33.68
N THR A 134 -13.05 -21.67 -34.99
CA THR A 134 -13.53 -22.62 -36.00
C THR A 134 -12.36 -23.17 -36.80
N ARG A 135 -12.53 -24.37 -37.37
CA ARG A 135 -11.57 -24.96 -38.33
C ARG A 135 -12.17 -24.85 -39.73
N SER A 136 -11.44 -24.24 -40.65
CA SER A 136 -11.85 -24.13 -42.05
C SER A 136 -11.81 -25.51 -42.73
N PRO A 137 -12.58 -25.73 -43.81
CA PRO A 137 -12.50 -26.97 -44.62
C PRO A 137 -11.09 -27.28 -45.13
N GLU A 138 -10.28 -26.25 -45.35
CA GLU A 138 -8.88 -26.33 -45.80
C GLU A 138 -7.89 -26.62 -44.66
N GLY A 139 -8.38 -26.69 -43.40
CA GLY A 139 -7.62 -27.13 -42.23
C GLY A 139 -7.05 -26.03 -41.35
N TRP A 140 -7.29 -24.75 -41.66
CA TRP A 140 -6.81 -23.60 -40.88
C TRP A 140 -7.71 -23.30 -39.67
N TYR A 141 -7.18 -22.66 -38.63
CA TYR A 141 -7.99 -22.14 -37.54
C TYR A 141 -8.37 -20.68 -37.80
N GLU A 142 -9.65 -20.38 -37.64
CA GLU A 142 -10.22 -19.05 -37.79
C GLU A 142 -10.91 -18.63 -36.48
N THR A 143 -10.86 -17.34 -36.17
CA THR A 143 -11.52 -16.78 -34.98
C THR A 143 -11.83 -15.31 -35.25
N ALA A 144 -12.87 -14.77 -34.61
CA ALA A 144 -13.15 -13.34 -34.68
C ALA A 144 -12.16 -12.56 -33.80
N LEU A 145 -11.99 -11.27 -34.08
CA LEU A 145 -11.09 -10.40 -33.32
C LEU A 145 -11.68 -10.10 -31.92
N PRO A 146 -11.07 -10.56 -30.81
CA PRO A 146 -11.66 -10.42 -29.47
C PRO A 146 -11.90 -8.97 -29.03
N TRP A 147 -11.13 -8.01 -29.57
CA TRP A 147 -11.23 -6.58 -29.24
C TRP A 147 -12.02 -5.75 -30.28
N LYS A 148 -12.54 -6.38 -31.35
CA LYS A 148 -13.26 -5.66 -32.41
C LYS A 148 -14.41 -6.49 -32.96
N PRO A 149 -15.58 -6.45 -32.32
CA PRO A 149 -16.79 -7.09 -32.85
C PRO A 149 -17.20 -6.43 -34.17
N ASN A 150 -17.85 -7.19 -35.05
CA ASN A 150 -18.41 -6.72 -36.32
C ASN A 150 -17.39 -6.08 -37.28
N HIS A 151 -16.18 -6.64 -37.38
CA HIS A 151 -15.21 -6.19 -38.37
C HIS A 151 -15.60 -6.68 -39.80
N PRO A 152 -15.33 -5.90 -40.86
CA PRO A 152 -15.53 -6.35 -42.23
C PRO A 152 -14.53 -7.46 -42.57
N TYR A 153 -14.90 -8.34 -43.51
CA TYR A 153 -14.05 -9.44 -43.96
C TYR A 153 -12.61 -8.99 -44.29
N LEU A 154 -11.62 -9.67 -43.71
CA LEU A 154 -10.21 -9.42 -43.99
C LEU A 154 -9.78 -10.16 -45.26
N PRO A 155 -9.07 -9.48 -46.19
CA PRO A 155 -8.58 -10.13 -47.39
C PRO A 155 -7.54 -11.21 -47.06
N ASN A 156 -7.60 -12.32 -47.78
CA ASN A 156 -6.63 -13.40 -47.64
C ASN A 156 -5.25 -12.96 -48.16
N ASN A 157 -4.21 -13.10 -47.33
CA ASN A 157 -2.83 -12.72 -47.65
C ASN A 157 -1.98 -13.88 -48.20
N GLU A 158 -2.55 -15.07 -48.41
CA GLU A 158 -1.84 -16.30 -48.83
C GLU A 158 -0.91 -16.10 -50.04
N CYS A 159 -1.37 -15.42 -51.11
CA CYS A 159 -0.55 -15.21 -52.31
C CYS A 159 0.52 -14.11 -52.12
N GLY A 160 0.25 -13.14 -51.24
CA GLY A 160 1.13 -11.99 -51.00
C GLY A 160 2.27 -12.30 -50.03
N ASN A 161 2.00 -13.12 -49.01
CA ASN A 161 2.96 -13.49 -47.98
C ASN A 161 4.25 -14.12 -48.50
N PRO A 162 4.25 -15.17 -49.36
CA PRO A 162 5.48 -15.78 -49.85
C PRO A 162 6.29 -14.81 -50.71
N LYS A 163 5.63 -13.94 -51.50
CA LYS A 163 6.31 -12.90 -52.30
C LYS A 163 6.98 -11.85 -51.42
N ARG A 164 6.31 -11.43 -50.35
CA ARG A 164 6.85 -10.49 -49.34
C ARG A 164 8.00 -11.13 -48.58
N LEU A 165 7.85 -12.38 -48.17
CA LEU A 165 8.88 -13.16 -47.48
C LEU A 165 10.14 -13.29 -48.35
N GLY A 166 10.03 -13.76 -49.59
CA GLY A 166 11.18 -13.88 -50.49
C GLY A 166 11.86 -12.53 -50.78
N SER A 167 11.10 -11.43 -50.79
CA SER A 167 11.67 -10.09 -50.92
C SER A 167 12.39 -9.63 -49.65
N LEU A 168 11.82 -9.92 -48.47
CA LEU A 168 12.44 -9.66 -47.18
C LEU A 168 13.75 -10.47 -47.02
N THR A 169 13.74 -11.77 -47.32
CA THR A 169 14.92 -12.63 -47.24
C THR A 169 16.05 -12.09 -48.11
N ARG A 170 15.77 -11.72 -49.37
CA ARG A 170 16.77 -11.12 -50.26
C ARG A 170 17.34 -9.81 -49.72
N ARG A 171 16.51 -8.98 -49.09
CA ARG A 171 16.96 -7.72 -48.46
C ARG A 171 17.87 -7.99 -47.25
N LEU A 172 17.47 -8.89 -46.36
CA LEU A 172 18.25 -9.25 -45.16
C LEU A 172 19.62 -9.84 -45.52
N GLN A 173 19.69 -10.64 -46.58
CA GLN A 173 20.96 -11.14 -47.12
C GLN A 173 21.84 -10.01 -47.65
N ARG A 174 21.28 -9.10 -48.45
CA ARG A 174 22.02 -7.97 -49.03
C ARG A 174 22.59 -7.03 -47.96
N GLU A 175 21.84 -6.81 -46.88
CA GLU A 175 22.23 -5.94 -45.76
C GLU A 175 23.05 -6.68 -44.69
N ASN A 176 23.37 -7.97 -44.90
CA ASN A 176 24.10 -8.82 -43.95
C ASN A 176 23.47 -8.86 -42.54
N LEU A 177 22.13 -8.87 -42.48
CA LEU A 177 21.36 -8.87 -41.22
C LEU A 177 20.90 -10.26 -40.78
N MET A 178 21.17 -11.31 -41.56
CA MET A 178 20.67 -12.67 -41.30
C MET A 178 21.09 -13.20 -39.93
N GLU A 179 22.38 -13.08 -39.57
CA GLU A 179 22.89 -13.56 -38.28
C GLU A 179 22.29 -12.81 -37.09
N LYS A 180 22.07 -11.50 -37.24
CA LYS A 180 21.45 -10.67 -36.20
C LYS A 180 20.02 -11.13 -35.92
N TYR A 181 19.22 -11.35 -36.98
CA TYR A 181 17.84 -11.81 -36.81
C TYR A 181 17.77 -13.26 -36.33
N ASP A 182 18.67 -14.14 -36.78
CA ASP A 182 18.77 -15.50 -36.25
C ASP A 182 19.06 -15.48 -34.74
N GLY A 183 20.00 -14.65 -34.28
CA GLY A 183 20.29 -14.46 -32.86
C GLY A 183 19.06 -14.07 -32.04
N ILE A 184 18.27 -13.09 -32.51
CA ILE A 184 17.01 -12.67 -31.87
C ILE A 184 15.99 -13.82 -31.85
N ILE A 185 15.88 -14.60 -32.93
CA ILE A 185 14.97 -15.74 -33.00
C ILE A 185 15.39 -16.83 -32.01
N GLN A 186 16.69 -17.13 -31.90
CA GLN A 186 17.18 -18.11 -30.91
C GLN A 186 16.97 -17.63 -29.47
N GLU A 187 17.16 -16.34 -29.21
CA GLU A 187 16.88 -15.73 -27.90
C GLU A 187 15.39 -15.86 -27.54
N GLN A 188 14.49 -15.46 -28.44
CA GLN A 188 13.04 -15.60 -28.23
C GLN A 188 12.61 -17.07 -28.07
N LEU A 189 13.28 -18.00 -28.76
CA LEU A 189 13.06 -19.43 -28.61
C LEU A 189 13.51 -19.92 -27.22
N ALA A 190 14.64 -19.42 -26.71
CA ALA A 190 15.15 -19.72 -25.37
C ALA A 190 14.24 -19.15 -24.27
N GLU A 191 13.72 -17.93 -24.48
CA GLU A 191 12.77 -17.26 -23.58
C GLU A 191 11.34 -17.83 -23.63
N ARG A 192 11.08 -18.82 -24.51
CA ARG A 192 9.75 -19.41 -24.73
C ARG A 192 8.70 -18.39 -25.18
N VAL A 193 9.13 -17.32 -25.84
CA VAL A 193 8.24 -16.35 -26.52
C VAL A 193 7.72 -16.97 -27.81
N ILE A 194 8.54 -17.75 -28.51
CA ILE A 194 8.18 -18.50 -29.71
C ILE A 194 8.49 -19.99 -29.54
N GLU A 195 7.83 -20.84 -30.33
CA GLU A 195 8.07 -22.28 -30.36
C GLU A 195 8.23 -22.78 -31.79
N ARG A 196 8.95 -23.90 -31.96
CA ARG A 196 9.04 -24.56 -33.26
C ARG A 196 7.73 -25.29 -33.53
N VAL A 197 7.17 -25.06 -34.71
CA VAL A 197 5.97 -25.77 -35.17
C VAL A 197 6.29 -27.27 -35.19
N PRO A 198 5.49 -28.12 -34.50
CA PRO A 198 5.69 -29.56 -34.54
C PRO A 198 5.46 -30.10 -35.96
N PRO A 199 6.15 -31.18 -36.36
CA PRO A 199 5.89 -31.81 -37.65
C PRO A 199 4.42 -32.27 -37.74
N PRO A 200 3.79 -32.19 -38.94
CA PRO A 200 2.39 -32.53 -39.09
C PRO A 200 2.14 -33.99 -38.65
N VAL A 201 1.18 -34.17 -37.73
CA VAL A 201 0.73 -35.48 -37.30
C VAL A 201 -0.17 -36.03 -38.39
N VAL A 202 0.29 -37.01 -39.16
CA VAL A 202 -0.53 -37.67 -40.19
C VAL A 202 -1.55 -38.56 -39.49
N THR A 203 -2.70 -38.01 -39.09
CA THR A 203 -3.89 -38.82 -38.82
C THR A 203 -4.58 -39.06 -40.15
N GLY A 204 -5.02 -40.29 -40.43
CA GLY A 204 -5.52 -40.71 -41.76
C GLY A 204 -6.76 -39.98 -42.31
N SER A 205 -7.18 -38.89 -41.67
CA SER A 205 -8.26 -37.99 -42.08
C SER A 205 -7.79 -36.57 -42.41
N ASP A 206 -6.52 -36.21 -42.19
CA ASP A 206 -6.02 -34.86 -42.49
C ASP A 206 -5.58 -34.76 -43.96
N PRO A 207 -6.05 -33.73 -44.71
CA PRO A 207 -5.58 -33.49 -46.07
C PRO A 207 -4.09 -33.16 -46.05
N VAL A 208 -3.39 -33.68 -47.07
CA VAL A 208 -1.96 -33.47 -47.28
C VAL A 208 -1.67 -31.97 -47.25
N PRO A 209 -0.70 -31.50 -46.44
CA PRO A 209 -0.34 -30.09 -46.42
C PRO A 209 0.06 -29.64 -47.83
N PRO A 210 -0.36 -28.45 -48.28
CA PRO A 210 -0.06 -27.98 -49.62
C PRO A 210 1.46 -27.96 -49.85
N PRO A 211 1.92 -28.28 -51.06
CA PRO A 211 3.34 -28.31 -51.37
C PRO A 211 3.83 -26.87 -51.43
N TRP A 212 4.41 -26.39 -50.33
CA TRP A 212 5.29 -25.23 -50.37
C TRP A 212 6.57 -25.60 -51.12
#